data_AF-A0A4R2LIJ5-F1
#
_entry.id   AF-A0A4R2LIJ5-F1
#
_cell.length_a   1.000
_cell.length_b   1.000
_cell.length_c   1.000
_cell.angle_alpha   90.00
_cell.angle_beta   90.00
_cell.angle_gamma   90.00
#
_symmetry.space_group_name_H-M   'P 1'
#
loop_
_entity.id
_entity.type
_entity.pdbx_description
1 polymer ?
#
loop_
_entity_poly.entity_id
_entity_poly.type
_entity_poly.pdbx_seq_one_letter_code
_entity_poly.pdbx_strand_id
1 'polypeptide(L)'
;MLIQLKSLKLRNFKGLKNVTINFGKETNVIGENATGKTTIADAFTWLLFDKDSKDRTTFDINGNAIHGLEHEVTGVLNVDGIEINLSKIYKEKWA
;
A
#
# COMPACT_ATOMS: atom_id res chain seq x y z
N MET A 1 -20.66 -1.45 -12.59
CA MET A 1 -19.51 -1.94 -11.82
C MET A 1 -19.17 -0.91 -10.76
N LEU A 2 -19.43 -1.24 -9.50
CA LEU A 2 -19.08 -0.45 -8.32
C LEU A 2 -17.87 -1.11 -7.65
N ILE A 3 -16.80 -0.34 -7.44
CA ILE A 3 -15.59 -0.80 -6.74
C ILE A 3 -15.37 0.11 -5.52
N GLN A 4 -15.19 -0.50 -4.36
CA GLN A 4 -14.87 0.19 -3.12
C GLN A 4 -13.66 -0.44 -2.44
N LEU A 5 -12.67 0.38 -2.07
CA LEU A 5 -11.62 -0.05 -1.16
C LEU A 5 -12.18 -0.04 0.26
N LYS A 6 -12.10 -1.17 0.97
CA LYS A 6 -12.56 -1.34 2.35
C LYS A 6 -11.42 -1.16 3.34
N SER A 7 -10.24 -1.70 3.03
CA SER A 7 -9.07 -1.55 3.91
C SER A 7 -7.75 -1.68 3.15
N LEU A 8 -6.71 -1.10 3.72
CA LEU A 8 -5.31 -1.35 3.36
C LEU A 8 -4.51 -1.64 4.63
N LYS A 9 -3.64 -2.64 4.55
CA LYS A 9 -2.65 -2.93 5.58
C LYS A 9 -1.26 -2.93 4.95
N LEU A 10 -0.36 -2.16 5.54
CA LEU A 10 1.01 -1.98 5.09
C LEU A 10 1.96 -2.51 6.17
N ARG A 11 2.89 -3.38 5.79
CA ARG A 11 3.95 -3.89 6.67
C ARG A 11 5.31 -3.59 6.04
N ASN A 12 6.15 -2.88 6.81
CA ASN A 12 7.48 -2.40 6.41
C ASN A 12 7.50 -1.58 5.11
N PHE A 13 6.39 -1.03 4.65
CA PHE A 13 6.30 -0.40 3.33
C PHE A 13 6.71 1.08 3.37
N LYS A 14 7.75 1.48 2.61
CA LYS A 14 8.22 2.88 2.46
C LYS A 14 8.34 3.62 3.81
N GLY A 15 9.00 3.00 4.78
CA GLY A 15 9.24 3.57 6.13
C GLY A 15 8.12 3.37 7.16
N LEU A 16 6.93 2.91 6.74
CA LEU A 16 5.85 2.56 7.66
C LEU A 16 6.00 1.10 8.13
N LYS A 17 6.21 0.88 9.42
CA LYS A 17 6.44 -0.45 9.99
C LYS A 17 5.18 -1.33 9.95
N ASN A 18 4.05 -0.81 10.44
CA ASN A 18 2.78 -1.52 10.44
C ASN A 18 1.64 -0.50 10.53
N VAL A 19 0.87 -0.35 9.47
CA VAL A 19 -0.25 0.60 9.40
C VAL A 19 -1.46 -0.10 8.79
N THR A 20 -2.62 0.06 9.41
CA THR A 20 -3.90 -0.40 8.88
C THR A 20 -4.84 0.79 8.73
N ILE A 21 -5.45 0.94 7.57
CA ILE A 21 -6.47 1.95 7.28
C ILE A 21 -7.76 1.22 6.90
N ASN A 22 -8.86 1.59 7.55
CA ASN A 22 -10.20 1.19 7.15
C ASN A 22 -10.85 2.38 6.44
N PHE A 23 -11.32 2.16 5.22
CA PHE A 23 -11.90 3.20 4.38
C PHE A 23 -13.43 3.19 4.49
N GLY A 24 -13.99 4.38 4.69
CA GLY A 24 -15.43 4.62 4.58
C GLY A 24 -15.84 4.96 3.15
N LYS A 25 -17.05 5.51 2.99
CA LYS A 25 -17.50 6.06 1.70
C LYS A 25 -16.57 7.20 1.22
N GLU A 26 -16.08 7.99 2.16
CA GLU A 26 -15.05 9.00 1.97
C GLU A 26 -14.07 8.89 3.15
N THR A 27 -12.79 9.11 2.93
CA THR A 27 -11.77 9.04 3.98
C THR A 27 -10.68 10.07 3.69
N ASN A 28 -10.47 10.99 4.63
CA ASN A 28 -9.48 12.05 4.51
C ASN A 28 -8.22 11.66 5.29
N VAL A 29 -7.07 11.65 4.60
CA VAL A 29 -5.76 11.34 5.20
C VAL A 29 -4.97 12.65 5.34
N ILE A 30 -4.87 13.17 6.55
CA ILE A 30 -4.32 14.49 6.87
C ILE A 30 -3.12 14.35 7.82
N GLY A 31 -2.12 15.20 7.67
CA GLY A 31 -0.89 15.20 8.47
C GLY A 31 0.20 16.06 7.85
N GLU A 32 1.31 16.26 8.54
CA GLU A 32 2.45 17.05 8.08
C GLU A 32 3.20 16.37 6.91
N ASN A 33 4.05 17.10 6.19
CA ASN A 33 4.87 16.50 5.14
C ASN A 33 5.75 15.36 5.68
N ALA A 34 6.01 14.36 4.84
CA ALA A 34 6.80 13.16 5.18
C ALA A 34 6.21 12.22 6.27
N THR A 35 4.96 12.40 6.69
CA THR A 35 4.28 11.53 7.69
C THR A 35 3.63 10.26 7.13
N GLY A 36 3.84 9.94 5.85
CA GLY A 36 3.34 8.71 5.23
C GLY A 36 2.03 8.82 4.45
N LYS A 37 1.47 10.03 4.28
CA LYS A 37 0.27 10.25 3.43
C LYS A 37 0.45 9.73 2.00
N THR A 38 1.55 10.12 1.34
CA THR A 38 1.90 9.65 0.00
C THR A 38 2.18 8.15 -0.01
N THR A 39 2.75 7.61 1.07
CA THR A 39 3.00 6.17 1.21
C THR A 39 1.70 5.34 1.16
N ILE A 40 0.61 5.84 1.75
CA ILE A 40 -0.70 5.16 1.70
C ILE A 40 -1.24 5.13 0.27
N ALA A 41 -1.13 6.24 -0.47
CA ALA A 41 -1.52 6.30 -1.88
C ALA A 41 -0.66 5.36 -2.74
N ASP A 42 0.66 5.36 -2.52
CA ASP A 42 1.60 4.49 -3.23
C ASP A 42 1.33 3.01 -2.96
N ALA A 43 0.94 2.64 -1.73
CA ALA A 43 0.61 1.26 -1.38
C ALA A 43 -0.59 0.75 -2.18
N PHE A 44 -1.64 1.57 -2.31
CA PHE A 44 -2.80 1.24 -3.14
C PHE A 44 -2.40 1.01 -4.61
N THR A 45 -1.65 1.95 -5.19
CA THR A 45 -1.23 1.84 -6.59
C THR A 45 -0.31 0.65 -6.81
N TRP A 46 0.59 0.37 -5.86
CA TRP A 46 1.51 -0.76 -5.96
C TRP A 46 0.81 -2.11 -5.89
N LEU A 47 -0.17 -2.24 -5.00
CA LEU A 47 -0.99 -3.44 -4.85
C LEU A 47 -1.68 -3.84 -6.15
N LEU A 48 -2.22 -2.85 -6.89
CA LEU A 48 -3.03 -3.10 -8.09
C LEU A 48 -2.24 -3.07 -9.40
N PHE A 49 -1.23 -2.21 -9.50
CA PHE A 49 -0.65 -1.84 -10.79
C PHE A 49 0.88 -1.96 -10.85
N ASP A 50 1.54 -2.32 -9.75
CA ASP A 50 3.01 -2.36 -9.66
C ASP A 50 3.68 -1.00 -9.92
N LYS A 51 2.98 0.09 -9.58
CA LYS A 51 3.44 1.46 -9.75
C LYS A 51 3.25 2.28 -8.48
N ASP A 52 3.96 3.39 -8.36
CA ASP A 52 3.68 4.41 -7.34
C ASP A 52 2.62 5.42 -7.82
N SER A 53 2.18 6.31 -6.91
CA SER A 53 1.20 7.37 -7.23
C SER A 53 1.68 8.38 -8.27
N LYS A 54 2.95 8.31 -8.71
CA LYS A 54 3.55 9.15 -9.77
C LYS A 54 3.77 8.35 -11.07
N ASP A 55 3.13 7.20 -11.21
CA ASP A 55 3.20 6.30 -12.38
C ASP A 55 4.60 5.72 -12.64
N ARG A 56 5.48 5.71 -11.63
CA ARG A 56 6.82 5.12 -11.76
C ARG A 56 6.77 3.64 -11.44
N THR A 57 7.45 2.84 -12.27
CA THR A 57 7.64 1.40 -12.06
C THR A 57 8.93 1.11 -11.28
N THR A 58 9.99 1.88 -11.52
CA THR A 58 11.22 1.88 -10.71
C THR A 58 11.09 2.91 -9.59
N PHE A 59 10.42 2.54 -8.51
CA PHE A 59 10.43 3.31 -7.28
C PHE A 59 10.98 2.45 -6.16
N ASP A 60 11.79 3.08 -5.33
CA ASP A 60 12.38 2.37 -4.22
C ASP A 60 11.29 2.08 -3.18
N ILE A 61 10.88 0.82 -3.08
CA ILE A 61 10.06 0.34 -1.96
C ILE A 61 10.89 0.41 -0.67
N ASN A 62 12.23 0.48 -0.78
CA ASN A 62 13.16 0.42 0.33
C ASN A 62 13.30 1.77 1.06
N GLY A 63 13.66 2.89 0.41
CA GLY A 63 14.04 4.08 1.19
C GLY A 63 15.14 3.72 2.22
N ASN A 64 15.05 4.19 3.47
CA ASN A 64 15.90 3.72 4.59
C ASN A 64 15.40 2.36 5.15
N ALA A 65 15.18 1.35 4.31
CA ALA A 65 14.71 0.05 4.77
C ALA A 65 15.80 -0.66 5.58
N ILE A 66 15.38 -1.25 6.70
CA ILE A 66 16.19 -2.23 7.41
C ILE A 66 16.24 -3.46 6.51
N HIS A 67 17.43 -3.77 5.99
CA HIS A 67 17.67 -4.93 5.12
C HIS A 67 17.12 -6.22 5.73
N GLY A 68 16.51 -7.08 4.90
CA GLY A 68 15.97 -8.37 5.30
C GLY A 68 14.54 -8.39 5.82
N LEU A 69 13.78 -7.31 5.62
CA LEU A 69 12.36 -7.26 5.93
C LEU A 69 11.50 -7.48 4.69
N GLU A 70 10.50 -8.36 4.80
CA GLU A 70 9.47 -8.49 3.78
C GLU A 70 8.57 -7.25 3.80
N HIS A 71 8.42 -6.62 2.63
CA HIS A 71 7.48 -5.52 2.42
C HIS A 71 6.16 -6.11 1.95
N GLU A 72 5.08 -5.83 2.67
CA GLU A 72 3.76 -6.39 2.37
C GLU A 72 2.72 -5.27 2.32
N VAL A 73 1.89 -5.30 1.28
CA VAL A 73 0.65 -4.52 1.22
C VAL A 73 -0.49 -5.49 0.97
N THR A 74 -1.51 -5.44 1.82
CA THR A 74 -2.76 -6.15 1.59
C THR A 74 -3.92 -5.16 1.51
N GLY A 75 -4.92 -5.49 0.71
CA GLY A 75 -6.09 -4.65 0.53
C GLY A 75 -7.35 -5.47 0.32
N VAL A 76 -8.46 -4.96 0.85
CA VAL A 76 -9.78 -5.56 0.70
C VAL A 76 -10.61 -4.65 -0.20
N LEU A 77 -11.06 -5.19 -1.33
CA LEU A 77 -11.94 -4.51 -2.27
C LEU A 77 -13.33 -5.13 -2.23
N ASN A 78 -14.37 -4.32 -2.31
CA ASN A 78 -15.71 -4.78 -2.65
C ASN A 78 -15.98 -4.44 -4.11
N VAL A 79 -16.22 -5.46 -4.93
CA VAL A 79 -16.55 -5.32 -6.36
C VAL A 79 -17.95 -5.87 -6.56
N ASP A 80 -18.91 -4.99 -6.81
CA ASP A 80 -20.33 -5.35 -7.00
C ASP A 80 -20.89 -6.27 -5.89
N GLY A 81 -20.50 -6.02 -4.63
CA GLY A 81 -20.93 -6.79 -3.47
C GLY A 81 -20.02 -7.97 -3.11
N ILE A 82 -19.10 -8.36 -3.98
CA ILE A 82 -18.15 -9.46 -3.74
C ILE A 82 -16.88 -8.90 -3.09
N GLU A 83 -16.46 -9.51 -1.99
CA GLU A 83 -15.21 -9.16 -1.33
C GLU A 83 -14.02 -9.87 -2.00
N ILE A 84 -13.02 -9.07 -2.39
CA ILE A 84 -11.78 -9.52 -3.00
C ILE A 84 -10.63 -9.10 -2.09
N ASN A 85 -9.86 -10.09 -1.65
CA ASN A 85 -8.68 -9.90 -0.83
C ASN A 85 -7.44 -9.99 -1.73
N LEU A 86 -6.64 -8.93 -1.76
CA LEU A 86 -5.38 -8.86 -2.50
C LEU A 86 -4.21 -8.74 -1.52
N SER A 87 -3.12 -9.43 -1.82
CA SER A 87 -1.86 -9.31 -1.08
C SER A 87 -0.70 -9.27 -2.06
N LYS A 88 0.25 -8.38 -1.78
CA LYS A 88 1.49 -8.27 -2.53
C LYS A 88 2.66 -8.19 -1.56
N ILE A 89 3.61 -9.10 -1.74
CA ILE A 89 4.79 -9.25 -0.90
C ILE A 89 6.02 -9.07 -1.80
N TYR A 90 6.89 -8.12 -1.43
CA TYR A 90 8.21 -7.98 -1.99
C TYR A 90 9.25 -8.52 -0.99
N LYS A 91 10.09 -9.44 -1.48
CA LYS A 91 11.23 -9.98 -0.75
C LYS A 91 12.50 -9.62 -1.53
N GLU A 92 13.49 -9.09 -0.84
CA GLU A 92 14.81 -8.90 -1.43
C GLU A 92 15.36 -10.27 -1.89
N LYS A 93 15.85 -10.35 -3.12
CA LYS A 93 16.58 -11.54 -3.59
C LYS A 93 18.01 -11.43 -3.07
N TRP A 94 18.40 -12.39 -2.23
CA TRP A 94 19.80 -12.58 -1.85
C TRP A 94 20.42 -13.62 -2.79
N ALA A 95 21.59 -13.29 -3.34
CA ALA A 95 22.41 -14.16 -4.18
C ALA A 95 23.80 -14.28 -3.54
#